data_AF-A0AAP2YUX5-F1
#
_entry.id   AF-A0AAP2YUX5-F1
#
_cell.length_a   1.000
_cell.length_b   1.000
_cell.length_c   1.000
_cell.angle_alpha   90.00
_cell.angle_beta   90.00
_cell.angle_gamma   90.00
#
_symmetry.space_group_name_H-M   'P 1'
#
loop_
_entity.id
_entity.type
_entity.pdbx_description
1 polymer ?
#
loop_
_entity_poly.entity_id
_entity_poly.type
_entity_poly.pdbx_seq_one_letter_code
_entity_poly.pdbx_strand_id
1 'polypeptide(L)' 'MASKLEKACPNCGDDDVWIEEQPRRLEFGCNLCNYQWARAKST' A
#
# COMPACT_ATOMS: atom_id res chain seq x y z
N MET A 1 -1.84 13.92 -12.62
CA MET A 1 -2.53 13.96 -11.32
C MET A 1 -2.01 12.78 -10.51
N ALA A 2 -1.10 13.00 -9.56
CA ALA A 2 -0.53 11.91 -8.77
C ALA A 2 -1.56 11.50 -7.72
N SER A 3 -2.24 10.37 -7.97
CA SER A 3 -3.15 9.76 -7.01
C SER A 3 -2.42 9.60 -5.68
N LYS A 4 -3.03 10.15 -4.63
CA LYS A 4 -2.55 10.16 -3.25
C LYS A 4 -2.54 8.72 -2.72
N LEU A 5 -1.55 7.93 -3.15
CA LEU A 5 -1.28 6.60 -2.61
C LEU A 5 -0.94 6.76 -1.13
N GLU A 6 -1.52 5.93 -0.29
CA GLU A 6 -1.23 5.88 1.15
C GLU A 6 0.28 5.63 1.33
N LYS A 7 1.03 6.70 1.61
CA LYS A 7 2.49 6.64 1.73
C LYS A 7 2.95 5.98 3.02
N ALA A 8 2.07 5.80 4.00
CA ALA A 8 2.45 5.32 5.33
C ALA A 8 1.78 3.99 5.67
N CYS A 9 2.53 3.10 6.31
CA CYS A 9 2.04 1.85 6.84
C CYS A 9 1.01 2.11 7.95
N PRO A 10 -0.21 1.57 7.87
CA PRO A 10 -1.23 1.77 8.90
C PRO A 10 -0.91 1.08 10.23
N ASN A 11 0.04 0.13 10.23
CA ASN A 11 0.41 -0.62 11.43
C ASN A 11 1.51 0.07 12.25
N CYS A 12 2.58 0.56 11.60
CA CYS A 12 3.72 1.18 12.29
C CYS A 12 3.91 2.67 11.99
N GLY A 13 3.16 3.24 11.04
CA GLY A 13 3.27 4.64 10.63
C GLY A 13 4.47 4.98 9.74
N ASP A 14 5.27 3.99 9.36
CA ASP A 14 6.48 4.17 8.56
C ASP A 14 6.17 4.42 7.08
N ASP A 15 6.99 5.23 6.42
CA ASP A 15 6.82 5.59 5.00
C ASP A 15 7.54 4.66 4.00
N ASP A 16 8.34 3.70 4.48
CA ASP A 16 8.96 2.67 3.64
C ASP A 16 7.97 1.54 3.33
N VAL A 17 7.11 1.83 2.36
CA VAL A 17 6.07 0.93 1.86
C VAL A 17 6.25 0.63 0.38
N TRP A 18 6.13 -0.64 -0.01
CA TRP A 18 6.09 -1.08 -1.40
C TRP A 18 4.64 -1.26 -1.86
N ILE A 19 4.42 -1.09 -3.16
CA ILE A 19 3.12 -1.31 -3.80
C ILE A 19 3.29 -2.25 -4.99
N GLU A 20 2.42 -3.26 -5.05
CA GLU A 20 2.28 -4.15 -6.19
C GLU A 20 0.90 -3.95 -6.82
N GLU A 21 0.91 -3.63 -8.11
CA GLU A 21 -0.33 -3.42 -8.86
C GLU A 21 -0.84 -4.74 -9.44
N GLN A 22 -2.02 -5.16 -9.00
CA GLN A 22 -2.71 -6.34 -9.51
C GLN A 22 -3.93 -5.95 -10.37
N PRO A 23 -4.45 -6.87 -11.21
CA PRO A 23 -5.57 -6.56 -12.13
C PRO A 23 -6.86 -6.13 -11.41
N ARG A 24 -7.07 -6.60 -10.18
CA ARG A 24 -8.31 -6.36 -9.40
C ARG A 24 -8.11 -5.54 -8.13
N ARG A 25 -6.85 -5.32 -7.70
CA ARG A 25 -6.50 -4.68 -6.43
C ARG A 25 -5.11 -4.07 -6.48
N LEU A 26 -4.80 -3.22 -5.51
CA LEU A 26 -3.45 -2.79 -5.19
C LEU A 26 -3.04 -3.50 -3.90
N GLU A 27 -1.90 -4.15 -3.92
CA GLU A 27 -1.29 -4.76 -2.73
C GLU A 27 -0.19 -3.84 -2.22
N PHE A 28 -0.12 -3.70 -0.90
CA PHE A 28 0.79 -2.83 -0.21
C PHE A 28 1.49 -3.65 0.87
N GLY A 29 2.76 -3.34 1.11
CA GLY A 29 3.47 -3.89 2.27
C GLY A 29 4.48 -2.91 2.82
N CYS A 30 4.79 -3.05 4.10
CA CYS A 30 5.79 -2.25 4.79
C CYS A 30 7.08 -3.03 4.96
N ASN A 31 8.22 -2.44 4.60
CA ASN A 31 9.54 -3.07 4.74
C ASN A 31 10.02 -3.11 6.21
N LEU A 32 9.54 -2.18 7.04
CA LEU A 32 9.93 -2.11 8.45
C LEU A 32 9.26 -3.19 9.31
N CYS A 33 7.93 -3.26 9.27
CA CYS A 33 7.15 -4.15 10.15
C CYS A 33 6.60 -5.39 9.43
N ASN A 34 6.88 -5.56 8.14
CA ASN A 34 6.36 -6.64 7.29
C ASN A 34 4.82 -6.74 7.26
N TYR A 35 4.12 -5.67 7.65
CA TYR A 35 2.67 -5.61 7.56
C TYR A 35 2.22 -5.43 6.12
N GLN A 36 1.24 -6.23 5.68
CA GLN A 36 0.70 -6.21 4.32
C GLN A 36 -0.79 -5.91 4.34
N TRP A 37 -1.26 -5.10 3.40
CA TRP A 37 -2.68 -4.79 3.22
C TRP A 37 -3.00 -4.64 1.73
N ALA A 38 -4.28 -4.79 1.38
CA ALA A 38 -4.73 -4.68 0.00
C ALA A 38 -5.91 -3.71 -0.09
N ARG A 39 -6.00 -3.02 -1.22
CA ARG A 39 -7.09 -2.09 -1.52
C ARG A 39 -7.69 -2.43 -2.87
N ALA A 40 -9.01 -2.63 -2.92
CA ALA A 40 -9.69 -2.91 -4.18
C ALA A 40 -9.51 -1.72 -5.13
N LYS A 41 -9.23 -2.00 -6.42
CA LYS A 41 -9.32 -0.96 -7.44
C LYS A 41 -10.81 -0.63 -7.57
N SER A 42 -11.20 0.57 -7.11
CA SER A 42 -12.55 1.06 -7.36
C SER A 42 -12.70 1.14 -8.88
N THR A 43 -13.57 0.28 -9.42
CA THR A 43 -13.89 0.18 -10.85
C THR A 43 -14.51 1.46 -11.35
#